data_AF-A0A497LDC5-F1
#
_entry.id   AF-A0A497LDC5-F1
#
_cell.length_a   1.000
_cell.length_b   1.000
_cell.length_c   1.000
_cell.angle_alpha   90.00
_cell.angle_beta   90.00
_cell.angle_gamma   90.00
#
_symmetry.space_group_name_H-M   'P 1'
#
loop_
_entity.id
_entity.type
_entity.pdbx_description
1 polymer ?
#
loop_
_entity_poly.entity_id
_entity_poly.type
_entity_poly.pdbx_seq_one_letter_code
_entity_poly.pdbx_strand_id
1 'polypeptide(L)'
;MQFLNRFRRRKKREEGLPKKESSSSIEETDLKKICSDDHEAYEALFDTMFLSPQSMGSTSDEVAEKAEEYMRKGDTVGAAVNYRIAGGLAIYEGDINKVKKYFSKYSELTGKKLKILEIPERAVKKAREYYEAKGLYGQRDKAAAG
;
A
#
# COMPACT_ATOMS: atom_id res chain seq x y z
N MET A 1 6.07 -42.00 -47.52
CA MET A 1 6.11 -40.77 -48.34
C MET A 1 5.57 -39.63 -47.50
N GLN A 2 6.41 -38.62 -47.19
CA GLN A 2 6.30 -37.25 -47.71
C GLN A 2 5.19 -36.42 -46.98
N PHE A 3 5.36 -35.24 -46.42
CA PHE A 3 6.47 -34.31 -46.18
C PHE A 3 6.00 -33.27 -45.14
N LEU A 4 6.95 -32.75 -44.38
CA LEU A 4 6.85 -31.53 -43.59
C LEU A 4 6.45 -30.30 -44.44
N ASN A 5 6.01 -29.25 -43.73
CA ASN A 5 5.89 -27.84 -44.11
C ASN A 5 4.55 -27.34 -44.68
N ARG A 6 3.83 -26.59 -43.83
CA ARG A 6 3.31 -25.28 -44.25
C ARG A 6 3.29 -24.26 -43.11
N PHE A 7 4.47 -23.69 -42.85
CA PHE A 7 4.59 -22.42 -42.15
C PHE A 7 3.88 -21.29 -42.93
N ARG A 8 3.44 -20.26 -42.18
CA ARG A 8 3.10 -18.89 -42.59
C ARG A 8 1.73 -18.65 -43.26
N ARG A 9 0.80 -18.12 -42.46
CA ARG A 9 0.19 -16.78 -42.65
C ARG A 9 -0.30 -16.22 -41.30
N ARG A 10 0.49 -15.30 -40.73
CA ARG A 10 0.01 -14.28 -39.79
C ARG A 10 -0.95 -13.34 -40.55
N LYS A 11 -2.04 -12.91 -39.88
CA LYS A 11 -2.64 -11.54 -39.87
C LYS A 11 -4.18 -11.53 -40.05
N LYS A 12 -4.88 -11.40 -38.91
CA LYS A 12 -6.13 -10.65 -38.65
C LYS A 12 -6.43 -10.84 -37.15
N ARG A 13 -5.87 -10.02 -36.25
CA ARG A 13 -6.25 -8.64 -35.88
C ARG A 13 -7.68 -8.60 -35.29
N GLU A 14 -7.68 -8.65 -33.97
CA GLU A 14 -8.53 -7.90 -33.03
C GLU A 14 -9.95 -7.57 -33.48
N GLU A 15 -10.91 -8.38 -33.02
CA GLU A 15 -12.29 -7.94 -32.83
C GLU A 15 -12.82 -8.51 -31.52
N GLY A 16 -13.20 -7.63 -30.60
CA GLY A 16 -14.35 -7.89 -29.73
C GLY A 16 -14.09 -8.33 -28.28
N LEU A 17 -13.02 -7.91 -27.61
CA LEU A 17 -13.13 -7.75 -26.15
C LEU A 17 -13.84 -6.41 -25.92
N PRO A 18 -14.99 -6.38 -25.21
CA PRO A 18 -15.64 -5.11 -24.92
C PRO A 18 -14.64 -4.28 -24.13
N LYS A 19 -14.21 -3.16 -24.73
CA LYS A 19 -13.68 -2.04 -23.97
C LYS A 19 -14.75 -1.75 -22.94
N LYS A 20 -14.53 -2.21 -21.72
CA LYS A 20 -15.13 -1.59 -20.57
C LYS A 20 -14.49 -0.21 -20.55
N GLU A 21 -15.08 0.68 -21.34
CA GLU A 21 -15.09 2.10 -21.04
C GLU A 21 -15.60 2.14 -19.60
N SER A 22 -14.65 2.13 -18.65
CA SER A 22 -14.93 2.76 -17.38
C SER A 22 -15.30 4.16 -17.81
N SER A 23 -16.59 4.44 -17.81
CA SER A 23 -17.18 5.76 -17.88
C SER A 23 -16.58 6.57 -16.74
N SER A 24 -15.34 6.99 -16.95
CA SER A 24 -14.60 7.80 -16.00
C SER A 24 -14.92 9.22 -16.39
N SER A 25 -16.11 9.67 -16.00
CA SER A 25 -16.11 10.85 -15.14
C SER A 25 -15.17 10.49 -13.99
N ILE A 26 -13.85 10.73 -14.16
CA ILE A 26 -12.80 10.37 -13.21
C ILE A 26 -13.09 11.22 -11.98
N GLU A 27 -13.94 10.75 -11.09
CA GLU A 27 -13.95 11.26 -9.73
C GLU A 27 -12.58 10.90 -9.17
N GLU A 28 -11.68 11.88 -9.14
CA GLU A 28 -10.37 11.69 -8.53
C GLU A 28 -10.57 11.21 -7.11
N THR A 29 -9.91 10.10 -6.76
CA THR A 29 -9.94 9.60 -5.40
C THR A 29 -9.46 10.69 -4.44
N ASP A 30 -9.98 10.72 -3.22
CA ASP A 30 -9.63 11.80 -2.28
C ASP A 30 -8.13 11.84 -1.99
N LEU A 31 -7.46 10.68 -1.97
CA LEU A 31 -6.00 10.60 -1.88
C LEU A 31 -5.30 11.26 -3.07
N LYS A 32 -5.79 11.05 -4.28
CA LYS A 32 -5.24 11.67 -5.50
C LYS A 32 -5.41 13.19 -5.48
N LYS A 33 -6.56 13.69 -5.03
CA LYS A 33 -6.81 15.13 -4.86
C LYS A 33 -5.84 15.75 -3.85
N ILE A 34 -5.65 15.10 -2.70
CA ILE A 34 -4.76 15.57 -1.62
C ILE A 34 -3.29 15.58 -2.06
N CYS A 35 -2.90 14.66 -2.92
CA CYS A 35 -1.54 14.57 -3.45
C CYS A 35 -1.39 15.19 -4.85
N SER A 36 -2.32 16.06 -5.27
CA SER A 36 -2.32 16.65 -6.62
C SER A 36 -1.06 17.48 -6.93
N ASP A 37 -0.42 18.02 -5.89
CA ASP A 37 0.83 18.79 -5.90
C ASP A 37 2.09 17.96 -5.63
N ASP A 38 1.96 16.70 -5.17
CA ASP A 38 3.08 15.80 -4.84
C ASP A 38 2.80 14.38 -5.37
N HIS A 39 3.12 14.17 -6.64
CA HIS A 39 2.90 12.89 -7.32
C HIS A 39 3.69 11.74 -6.68
N GLU A 40 4.91 12.00 -6.20
CA GLU A 40 5.70 10.95 -5.53
C GLU A 40 5.08 10.54 -4.20
N ALA A 41 4.50 11.48 -3.44
CA ALA A 41 3.74 11.14 -2.24
C ALA A 41 2.49 10.32 -2.57
N TYR A 42 1.81 10.62 -3.67
CA TYR A 42 0.71 9.78 -4.16
C TYR A 42 1.18 8.34 -4.43
N GLU A 43 2.26 8.15 -5.19
CA GLU A 43 2.82 6.83 -5.48
C GLU A 43 3.22 6.09 -4.20
N ALA A 44 3.91 6.77 -3.29
CA ALA A 44 4.33 6.19 -2.01
C ALA A 44 3.12 5.70 -1.20
N LEU A 45 2.07 6.52 -1.09
CA LEU A 45 0.90 6.21 -0.28
C LEU A 45 -0.04 5.20 -0.93
N PHE A 46 -0.17 5.23 -2.26
CA PHE A 46 -1.04 4.30 -2.99
C PHE A 46 -0.75 2.83 -2.65
N ASP A 47 0.53 2.48 -2.46
CA ASP A 47 0.95 1.12 -2.16
C ASP A 47 1.03 0.77 -0.66
N THR A 48 1.06 1.78 0.21
CA THR A 48 1.49 1.59 1.62
C THR A 48 0.47 2.04 2.65
N MET A 49 -0.43 2.95 2.29
CA MET A 49 -1.42 3.55 3.18
C MET A 49 -2.66 2.66 3.33
N PHE A 50 -3.24 2.66 4.52
CA PHE A 50 -4.59 2.16 4.73
C PHE A 50 -5.61 3.29 4.66
N LEU A 51 -6.68 3.12 3.89
CA LEU A 51 -7.73 4.14 3.78
C LEU A 51 -8.65 4.21 5.00
N SER A 52 -8.69 3.14 5.81
CA SER A 52 -9.51 3.02 7.03
C SER A 52 -8.76 2.25 8.12
N PRO A 53 -7.65 2.79 8.66
CA PRO A 53 -6.77 2.08 9.57
C PRO A 53 -7.43 1.71 10.92
N GLN A 54 -8.47 2.43 11.33
CA GLN A 54 -9.21 2.19 12.57
C GLN A 54 -9.89 0.83 12.62
N SER A 55 -10.34 0.29 11.48
CA SER A 55 -11.06 -1.00 11.45
C SER A 55 -10.16 -2.19 11.74
N MET A 56 -8.84 -2.00 11.78
CA MET A 56 -7.89 -3.09 12.07
C MET A 56 -7.81 -3.44 13.56
N GLY A 57 -8.22 -2.53 14.46
CA GLY A 57 -8.26 -2.81 15.90
C GLY A 57 -6.91 -3.16 16.54
N SER A 58 -5.79 -2.88 15.88
CA SER A 58 -4.44 -3.13 16.38
C SER A 58 -3.53 -1.92 16.14
N THR A 59 -2.49 -1.79 16.96
CA THR A 59 -1.43 -0.78 16.80
C THR A 59 -0.31 -1.30 15.90
N SER A 60 0.53 -0.38 15.40
CA SER A 60 1.71 -0.79 14.62
C SER A 60 2.66 -1.69 15.41
N ASP A 61 2.77 -1.49 16.73
CA ASP A 61 3.67 -2.25 17.60
C ASP A 61 3.16 -3.68 17.85
N GLU A 62 1.86 -3.85 18.11
CA GLU A 62 1.25 -5.19 18.26
C GLU A 62 1.42 -6.04 17.00
N VAL A 63 1.28 -5.42 15.82
CA VAL A 63 1.48 -6.12 14.55
C VAL A 63 2.96 -6.40 14.29
N ALA A 64 3.85 -5.48 14.67
CA ALA A 64 5.29 -5.69 14.56
C ALA A 64 5.76 -6.84 15.47
N GLU A 65 5.22 -6.96 16.68
CA GLU A 65 5.53 -8.08 17.58
C GLU A 65 5.14 -9.43 16.96
N LYS A 66 3.96 -9.51 16.32
CA LYS A 66 3.56 -10.69 15.54
C LYS A 66 4.55 -10.97 14.40
N ALA A 67 5.05 -9.94 13.72
CA ALA A 67 6.08 -10.11 12.69
C ALA A 67 7.36 -10.76 13.25
N GLU A 68 7.81 -10.33 14.43
CA GLU A 68 8.96 -10.94 15.12
C GLU A 68 8.68 -12.39 15.54
N GLU A 69 7.45 -12.72 15.96
CA GLU A 69 7.06 -14.10 16.22
C GLU A 69 7.17 -15.00 14.99
N TYR A 70 6.71 -14.52 13.84
CA TYR A 70 6.85 -15.24 12.57
C TYR A 70 8.33 -15.43 12.20
N MET A 71 9.16 -14.39 12.40
CA MET A 71 10.61 -14.51 12.23
C MET A 71 11.22 -15.61 13.11
N ARG A 72 10.86 -15.65 14.41
CA ARG A 72 11.33 -16.70 15.34
C ARG A 72 10.91 -18.10 14.92
N LYS A 73 9.77 -18.24 14.25
CA LYS A 73 9.25 -19.50 13.71
C LYS A 73 9.82 -19.86 12.34
N GLY A 74 10.67 -19.01 11.76
CA GLY A 74 11.22 -19.19 10.42
C GLY A 74 10.25 -18.89 9.27
N ASP A 75 9.06 -18.34 9.57
CA ASP A 75 8.08 -17.95 8.57
C ASP A 75 8.34 -16.51 8.09
N THR A 76 9.20 -16.39 7.09
CA THR A 76 9.58 -15.09 6.51
C THR A 76 8.44 -14.42 5.75
N VAL A 77 7.49 -15.20 5.21
CA VAL A 77 6.33 -14.66 4.49
C VAL A 77 5.36 -14.02 5.49
N GLY A 78 5.04 -14.73 6.57
CA GLY A 78 4.22 -14.21 7.66
C GLY A 78 4.84 -12.96 8.29
N ALA A 79 6.16 -12.96 8.50
CA ALA A 79 6.88 -11.80 9.00
C ALA A 79 6.77 -10.60 8.04
N ALA A 80 7.03 -10.80 6.75
CA ALA A 80 6.95 -9.73 5.75
C ALA A 80 5.54 -9.12 5.68
N VAL A 81 4.49 -9.95 5.67
CA VAL A 81 3.10 -9.47 5.67
C VAL A 81 2.82 -8.59 6.90
N ASN A 82 3.21 -9.04 8.09
CA ASN A 82 2.99 -8.28 9.32
C ASN A 82 3.83 -6.99 9.35
N TYR A 83 5.09 -6.99 8.89
CA TYR A 83 5.86 -5.74 8.77
C TYR A 83 5.23 -4.74 7.81
N ARG A 84 4.64 -5.19 6.69
CA ARG A 84 3.91 -4.29 5.79
C ARG A 84 2.71 -3.66 6.49
N ILE A 85 1.95 -4.46 7.25
CA ILE A 85 0.77 -3.97 7.98
C ILE A 85 1.21 -3.00 9.10
N ALA A 86 2.25 -3.35 9.86
CA ALA A 86 2.82 -2.47 10.89
C ALA A 86 3.28 -1.12 10.30
N GLY A 87 3.95 -1.15 9.14
CA GLY A 87 4.33 0.06 8.41
C GLY A 87 3.13 0.93 8.01
N GLY A 88 2.08 0.32 7.45
CA GLY A 88 0.87 1.06 7.08
C GLY A 88 0.12 1.66 8.29
N LEU A 89 0.11 0.96 9.42
CA LEU A 89 -0.42 1.48 10.69
C LEU A 89 0.43 2.63 11.25
N ALA A 90 1.75 2.54 11.13
CA ALA A 90 2.67 3.59 11.55
C ALA A 90 2.46 4.90 10.75
N ILE A 91 2.04 4.81 9.47
CA ILE A 91 1.63 5.98 8.68
C ILE A 91 0.46 6.68 9.35
N TYR A 92 -0.56 5.93 9.78
CA TYR A 92 -1.73 6.50 10.48
C TYR A 92 -1.38 7.09 11.85
N GLU A 93 -0.49 6.43 12.57
CA GLU A 93 0.05 6.94 13.84
C GLU A 93 0.92 8.19 13.68
N GLY A 94 1.36 8.50 12.46
CA GLY A 94 2.25 9.62 12.18
C GLY A 94 3.69 9.39 12.64
N ASP A 95 4.05 8.14 12.97
CA ASP A 95 5.38 7.79 13.48
C ASP A 95 6.32 7.45 12.33
N ILE A 96 7.04 8.46 11.84
CA ILE A 96 8.00 8.34 10.75
C ILE A 96 9.11 7.32 11.05
N ASN A 97 9.55 7.20 12.30
CA ASN A 97 10.61 6.27 12.68
C ASN A 97 10.13 4.83 12.54
N LYS A 98 8.90 4.56 12.98
CA LYS A 98 8.26 3.25 12.80
C LYS A 98 7.97 2.93 11.35
N VAL A 99 7.53 3.91 10.55
CA VAL A 99 7.36 3.76 9.10
C VAL A 99 8.67 3.30 8.45
N LYS A 100 9.77 4.01 8.70
CA LYS A 100 11.10 3.63 8.20
C LYS A 100 11.48 2.22 8.65
N LYS A 101 11.38 1.94 9.96
CA LYS A 101 11.75 0.64 10.54
C LYS A 101 11.00 -0.51 9.90
N TYR A 102 9.66 -0.46 9.88
CA TYR A 102 8.84 -1.58 9.46
C TYR A 102 8.87 -1.80 7.94
N PHE A 103 8.85 -0.72 7.14
CA PHE A 103 8.97 -0.86 5.69
C PHE A 103 10.38 -1.25 5.24
N SER A 104 11.44 -0.87 5.97
CA SER A 104 12.80 -1.38 5.71
C SER A 104 12.86 -2.89 5.93
N LYS A 105 12.36 -3.39 7.07
CA LYS A 105 12.29 -4.83 7.34
C LYS A 105 11.49 -5.60 6.28
N TYR A 106 10.34 -5.07 5.87
CA TYR A 106 9.58 -5.65 4.76
C TYR A 106 10.37 -5.67 3.45
N SER A 107 11.07 -4.58 3.14
CA SER A 107 11.89 -4.46 1.92
C SER A 107 13.07 -5.43 1.94
N GLU A 108 13.73 -5.60 3.08
CA GLU A 108 14.80 -6.59 3.29
C GLU A 108 14.33 -8.02 3.07
N LEU A 109 13.17 -8.38 3.60
CA LEU A 109 12.61 -9.74 3.47
C LEU A 109 12.10 -10.06 2.06
N THR A 110 11.67 -9.06 1.31
CA THR A 110 10.99 -9.27 0.02
C THR A 110 11.79 -8.81 -1.20
N GLY A 111 12.88 -8.07 -0.99
CA GLY A 111 13.64 -7.40 -2.05
C GLY A 111 12.88 -6.26 -2.75
N LYS A 112 11.68 -5.90 -2.28
CA LYS A 112 10.88 -4.83 -2.87
C LYS A 112 11.44 -3.47 -2.47
N LYS A 113 11.48 -2.56 -3.43
CA LYS A 113 11.82 -1.15 -3.19
C LYS A 113 10.53 -0.38 -2.99
N LEU A 114 10.40 0.30 -1.86
CA LEU A 114 9.22 1.09 -1.53
C LEU A 114 9.54 2.58 -1.60
N LYS A 115 8.77 3.33 -2.40
CA LYS A 115 8.92 4.78 -2.54
C LYS A 115 8.77 5.53 -1.21
N ILE A 116 7.95 5.00 -0.28
CA ILE A 116 7.80 5.59 1.05
C ILE A 116 9.10 5.65 1.87
N LEU A 117 10.08 4.79 1.58
CA LEU A 117 11.40 4.83 2.25
C LEU A 117 12.28 5.98 1.74
N GLU A 118 12.01 6.50 0.54
CA GLU A 118 12.73 7.64 -0.04
C GLU A 118 12.19 8.98 0.50
N ILE A 119 10.88 9.06 0.76
CA ILE A 119 10.18 10.30 1.13
C ILE A 119 9.23 10.15 2.35
N PRO A 120 9.63 9.48 3.45
CA PRO A 120 8.72 9.09 4.52
C PRO A 120 8.06 10.28 5.22
N GLU A 121 8.77 11.39 5.41
CA GLU A 121 8.22 12.60 6.03
C GLU A 121 7.11 13.21 5.18
N ARG A 122 7.33 13.34 3.86
CA ARG A 122 6.33 13.94 2.95
C ARG A 122 5.10 13.04 2.82
N ALA A 123 5.33 11.73 2.65
CA ALA A 123 4.25 10.75 2.54
C ALA A 123 3.39 10.72 3.82
N VAL A 124 4.01 10.65 5.01
CA VAL A 124 3.26 10.66 6.27
C VAL A 124 2.47 11.97 6.45
N LYS A 125 3.04 13.11 6.05
CA LYS A 125 2.30 14.39 6.08
C LYS A 125 1.06 14.36 5.19
N LYS A 126 1.17 13.91 3.94
CA LYS A 126 0.02 13.80 3.01
C LYS A 126 -1.02 12.78 3.50
N ALA A 127 -0.58 11.68 4.10
CA ALA A 127 -1.48 10.71 4.72
C ALA A 127 -2.28 11.33 5.87
N ARG A 128 -1.63 12.14 6.71
CA ARG A 128 -2.29 12.87 7.80
C ARG A 128 -3.36 13.83 7.27
N GLU A 129 -3.06 14.61 6.23
CA GLU A 129 -4.03 15.50 5.57
C GLU A 129 -5.28 14.72 5.11
N TYR A 130 -5.08 13.52 4.54
CA TYR A 130 -6.17 12.63 4.16
C TYR A 130 -7.00 12.16 5.36
N TYR A 131 -6.36 11.69 6.42
CA TYR A 131 -7.08 11.22 7.61
C TYR A 131 -7.85 12.35 8.29
N GLU A 132 -7.29 13.56 8.36
CA GLU A 132 -7.96 14.75 8.89
C GLU A 132 -9.18 15.13 8.03
N ALA A 133 -9.02 15.19 6.70
CA ALA A 133 -10.13 15.46 5.77
C ALA A 133 -11.27 14.42 5.87
N LYS A 134 -10.95 13.19 6.27
CA LYS A 134 -11.91 12.09 6.49
C LYS A 134 -12.43 11.99 7.92
N GLY A 135 -11.98 12.85 8.85
CA GLY A 135 -12.38 12.80 10.26
C GLY A 135 -11.88 11.54 10.99
N LEU A 136 -10.82 10.91 10.50
CA LEU A 136 -10.28 9.64 11.01
C LEU A 136 -9.35 9.81 12.23
N TYR A 137 -9.05 11.01 12.71
CA TYR A 137 -8.34 11.16 13.99
C TYR A 137 -9.28 11.22 15.22
N GLY A 138 -10.53 11.65 15.04
CA GLY A 138 -11.46 11.93 16.15
C GLY A 138 -12.09 10.71 16.84
N GLN A 139 -11.72 9.47 16.49
CA GLN A 139 -12.33 8.25 17.06
C GLN A 139 -11.39 7.45 17.98
N ARG A 140 -10.09 7.78 18.05
CA ARG A 140 -9.16 7.10 18.98
C ARG A 140 -9.35 7.54 20.44
N ASP A 141 -9.70 8.82 20.67
CA ASP A 141 -9.82 9.37 22.03
C ASP A 141 -11.14 9.00 22.73
N LYS A 142 -12.20 8.66 21.99
CA LYS A 142 -13.47 8.22 22.58
C LYS A 142 -13.44 6.79 23.12
N ALA A 143 -12.51 5.95 22.65
CA ALA A 143 -12.36 4.57 23.12
C ALA A 143 -11.45 4.46 24.36
N ALA A 144 -10.64 5.49 24.66
CA ALA A 144 -9.77 5.53 25.83
C ALA A 144 -10.40 6.27 27.04
N ALA A 145 -11.59 6.84 26.86
CA ALA A 145 -12.30 7.65 27.87
C ALA A 145 -13.63 7.03 28.33
N GLY A 146 -13.88 5.75 28.00
CA GLY A 146 -15.09 5.00 28.35
C GLY A 146 -14.83 3.82 29.27
#